data_AF-A0AAV3JAV6-F1
#
_entry.id   AF-A0AAV3JAV6-F1
#
_cell.length_a   1.000
_cell.length_b   1.000
_cell.length_c   1.000
_cell.angle_alpha   90.00
_cell.angle_beta   90.00
_cell.angle_gamma   90.00
#
_symmetry.space_group_name_H-M   'P 1'
#
loop_
_entity.id
_entity.type
_entity.pdbx_description
1 polymer ?
#
loop_
_entity_poly.entity_id
_entity_poly.type
_entity_poly.pdbx_seq_one_letter_code
_entity_poly.pdbx_strand_id
1 'polypeptide(L)'
;MKTINHIKFATLAIIILLGNSNIYAWGHQGHKTIGIIAQHLLVNSKAFEEINNILGGLTLEEISTCPDELRVFQSEKKPMSSVCNQIFTNPEPPTNTGSWHFIDTPISQFNPTHEDIVKACKSSCVLTEIDRWSNVLADTTQTNAKRLQALSFVVHFIGDIHQPLHVAERNHDLGGNKVKVRIGRYKTNLHSFWDTNLVNYISTNPISTTILLKSDVAFAQTEAQTTPETWVLQGFQFARNVAYDGIPIDYASVVRISNAYIQNAIPVVKHQLASAGVRLSQHLAKIFSSSNKQK
;
A
#
# COMPACT_ATOMS: atom_id res chain seq x y z
N MET A 1 47.75 40.52 -38.50
CA MET A 1 46.75 40.85 -37.47
C MET A 1 45.48 40.05 -37.76
N LYS A 2 44.90 39.41 -36.73
CA LYS A 2 43.65 38.63 -36.65
C LYS A 2 43.81 37.11 -36.54
N THR A 3 44.06 36.71 -35.29
CA THR A 3 43.86 35.38 -34.72
C THR A 3 42.35 35.02 -34.71
N ILE A 4 42.04 33.79 -35.11
CA ILE A 4 40.69 33.23 -35.08
C ILE A 4 40.46 32.65 -33.67
N ASN A 5 39.54 33.25 -32.91
CA ASN A 5 39.13 32.76 -31.59
C ASN A 5 38.21 31.53 -31.76
N HIS A 6 38.67 30.37 -31.27
CA HIS A 6 37.82 29.20 -31.08
C HIS A 6 36.88 29.43 -29.89
N ILE A 7 35.61 29.71 -30.16
CA ILE A 7 34.55 29.69 -29.16
C ILE A 7 34.31 28.23 -28.77
N LYS A 8 34.78 27.84 -27.58
CA LYS A 8 34.46 26.56 -26.97
C LYS A 8 32.98 26.60 -26.55
N PHE A 9 32.12 25.92 -27.31
CA PHE A 9 30.76 25.62 -26.85
C PHE A 9 30.86 24.67 -25.66
N ALA A 10 30.68 25.20 -24.45
CA ALA A 10 30.47 24.38 -23.27
C ALA A 10 29.08 23.72 -23.41
N THR A 11 29.07 22.42 -23.69
CA THR A 11 27.87 21.59 -23.66
C THR A 11 27.35 21.56 -22.22
N LEU A 12 26.33 22.35 -21.93
CA LEU A 12 25.63 22.30 -20.66
C LEU A 12 24.84 20.98 -20.60
N ALA A 13 25.41 19.98 -19.94
CA ALA A 13 24.71 18.75 -19.65
C ALA A 13 23.53 19.05 -18.71
N ILE A 14 22.32 19.13 -19.26
CA ILE A 14 21.09 19.17 -18.49
C ILE A 14 20.94 17.79 -17.85
N ILE A 15 21.34 17.68 -16.59
CA ILE A 15 21.02 16.54 -15.73
C ILE A 15 19.50 16.59 -15.52
N ILE A 16 18.77 15.80 -16.31
CA ILE A 16 17.38 15.50 -16.04
C ILE A 16 17.39 14.65 -14.76
N LEU A 17 17.13 15.28 -13.62
CA LEU A 17 16.75 14.59 -12.39
C LEU A 17 15.45 13.83 -12.69
N LEU A 18 15.59 12.58 -13.10
CA LEU A 18 14.53 11.59 -13.04
C LEU A 18 14.23 11.43 -11.55
N GLY A 19 13.20 12.12 -11.07
CA GLY A 19 12.64 11.85 -9.75
C GLY A 19 12.25 10.38 -9.73
N ASN A 20 12.92 9.59 -8.89
CA ASN A 20 12.53 8.22 -8.62
C ASN A 20 11.08 8.27 -8.13
N SER A 21 10.17 7.76 -8.96
CA SER A 21 8.83 7.41 -8.47
C SER A 21 9.04 6.26 -7.51
N ASN A 22 9.10 6.60 -6.23
CA ASN A 22 9.14 5.61 -5.18
C ASN A 22 7.88 4.75 -5.35
N ILE A 23 8.10 3.45 -5.52
CA ILE A 23 7.06 2.41 -5.60
C ILE A 23 6.55 2.24 -4.17
N TYR A 24 5.84 3.20 -3.61
CA TYR A 24 5.16 2.99 -2.33
C TYR A 24 3.88 2.23 -2.59
N ALA A 25 3.40 1.49 -1.59
CA ALA A 25 2.02 1.08 -1.61
C ALA A 25 1.09 2.27 -1.44
N TRP A 26 -0.14 2.13 -0.91
CA TRP A 26 -0.86 3.33 -0.48
C TRP A 26 0.14 4.27 0.20
N GLY A 27 0.25 5.52 -0.26
CA GLY A 27 1.33 6.38 0.21
C GLY A 27 1.24 6.55 1.73
N HIS A 28 2.24 7.17 2.36
CA HIS A 28 2.26 7.37 3.82
C HIS A 28 0.89 7.81 4.40
N GLN A 29 0.15 8.67 3.71
CA GLN A 29 -1.20 9.09 4.10
C GLN A 29 -2.22 7.95 4.15
N GLY A 30 -2.27 7.09 3.13
CA GLY A 30 -3.23 6.00 3.05
C GLY A 30 -2.97 4.95 4.13
N HIS A 31 -1.73 4.49 4.29
CA HIS A 31 -1.38 3.54 5.36
C HIS A 31 -1.67 4.06 6.76
N LYS A 32 -1.31 5.31 7.03
CA LYS A 32 -1.61 5.95 8.31
C LYS A 32 -3.11 6.03 8.57
N THR A 33 -3.89 6.44 7.57
CA THR A 33 -5.36 6.48 7.65
C THR A 33 -5.93 5.08 7.98
N ILE A 34 -5.46 4.04 7.29
CA ILE A 34 -5.89 2.65 7.52
C ILE A 34 -5.55 2.21 8.96
N GLY A 35 -4.34 2.51 9.43
CA GLY A 35 -3.90 2.23 10.80
C GLY A 35 -4.78 2.93 11.85
N ILE A 36 -5.10 4.22 11.65
CA ILE A 36 -5.98 4.99 12.54
C ILE A 36 -7.38 4.37 12.59
N ILE A 37 -7.99 4.08 11.43
CA ILE A 37 -9.33 3.47 11.36
C ILE A 37 -9.32 2.13 12.11
N ALA A 38 -8.35 1.26 11.82
CA ALA A 38 -8.29 -0.06 12.42
C ALA A 38 -8.11 0.01 13.95
N GLN A 39 -7.22 0.87 14.44
CA GLN A 39 -6.98 1.03 15.87
C GLN A 39 -8.21 1.58 16.59
N HIS A 40 -8.90 2.55 15.98
CA HIS A 40 -10.14 3.10 16.54
C HIS A 40 -11.24 2.04 16.67
N LEU A 41 -11.38 1.14 15.71
CA LEU A 41 -12.36 0.05 15.76
C LEU A 41 -11.98 -1.04 16.77
N LEU A 42 -10.68 -1.21 17.03
CA LEU A 42 -10.18 -2.21 17.97
C LEU A 42 -10.35 -1.82 19.44
N VAL A 43 -10.48 -0.53 19.79
CA VAL A 43 -10.43 -0.06 21.20
C VAL A 43 -11.38 -0.78 22.16
N ASN A 44 -12.51 -1.28 21.66
CA ASN A 44 -13.52 -2.00 22.46
C ASN A 44 -13.48 -3.53 22.28
N SER A 45 -12.45 -4.05 21.61
CA SER A 45 -12.29 -5.48 21.36
C SER A 45 -11.42 -6.15 22.42
N LYS A 46 -11.63 -7.45 22.65
CA LYS A 46 -10.77 -8.26 23.54
C LYS A 46 -9.32 -8.36 23.05
N ALA A 47 -9.08 -8.10 21.77
CA ALA A 47 -7.76 -8.15 21.17
C ALA A 47 -6.93 -6.89 21.46
N PHE A 48 -7.57 -5.79 21.88
CA PHE A 48 -6.91 -4.49 22.00
C PHE A 48 -5.76 -4.47 23.00
N GLU A 49 -5.93 -5.13 24.13
CA GLU A 49 -4.91 -5.17 25.19
C GLU A 49 -3.63 -5.85 24.70
N GLU A 50 -3.73 -7.03 24.09
CA GLU A 50 -2.58 -7.76 23.55
C GLU A 50 -1.91 -6.98 22.41
N ILE A 51 -2.70 -6.35 21.52
CA ILE A 51 -2.16 -5.50 20.46
C ILE A 51 -1.38 -4.31 21.05
N ASN A 52 -1.91 -3.64 22.07
CA ASN A 52 -1.21 -2.54 22.73
C ASN A 52 0.05 -3.00 23.47
N ASN A 53 0.03 -4.19 24.06
CA ASN A 53 1.21 -4.78 24.70
C ASN A 53 2.33 -5.04 23.67
N ILE A 54 1.97 -5.51 22.47
CA ILE A 54 2.92 -5.69 21.36
C ILE A 54 3.43 -4.35 20.84
N LEU A 55 2.54 -3.35 20.72
CA LEU A 55 2.89 -2.00 20.26
C LEU A 55 3.84 -1.26 21.20
N GLY A 56 3.79 -1.54 22.51
CA GLY A 56 4.73 -0.98 23.48
C GLY A 56 4.74 0.55 23.53
N GLY A 57 3.59 1.19 23.29
CA GLY A 57 3.42 2.66 23.27
C GLY A 57 3.37 3.27 21.87
N LEU A 58 3.61 2.49 20.82
CA LEU A 58 3.36 2.90 19.43
C LEU A 58 1.88 2.75 19.05
N THR A 59 1.52 3.27 17.89
CA THR A 59 0.18 3.16 17.28
C THR A 59 0.23 2.35 15.99
N LEU A 60 -0.93 1.84 15.55
CA LEU A 60 -1.01 1.20 14.22
C LEU A 60 -0.70 2.20 13.11
N GLU A 61 -1.02 3.48 13.31
CA GLU A 61 -0.63 4.57 12.40
C GLU A 61 0.89 4.62 12.21
N GLU A 62 1.65 4.67 13.31
CA GLU A 62 3.10 4.89 13.29
C GLU A 62 3.85 3.72 12.66
N ILE A 63 3.38 2.48 12.85
CA ILE A 63 4.06 1.29 12.31
C ILE A 63 3.63 0.94 10.88
N SER A 64 2.57 1.58 10.38
CA SER A 64 1.93 1.21 9.11
C SER A 64 2.79 1.45 7.88
N THR A 65 3.76 2.35 7.93
CA THR A 65 4.64 2.70 6.79
C THR A 65 5.99 2.00 6.83
N CYS A 66 6.29 1.31 7.93
CA CYS A 66 7.62 0.78 8.16
C CYS A 66 8.07 -0.28 7.13
N PRO A 67 7.23 -1.20 6.63
CA PRO A 67 7.67 -2.17 5.62
C PRO A 67 8.18 -1.51 4.33
N ASP A 68 7.59 -0.40 3.94
CA ASP A 68 8.07 0.41 2.82
C ASP A 68 9.39 1.13 3.13
N GLU A 69 9.52 1.70 4.34
CA GLU A 69 10.78 2.31 4.78
C GLU A 69 11.91 1.28 4.84
N LEU A 70 11.63 0.04 5.28
CA LEU A 70 12.58 -1.07 5.27
C LEU A 70 13.04 -1.38 3.84
N ARG A 71 12.10 -1.52 2.90
CA ARG A 71 12.41 -1.80 1.50
C ARG A 71 13.30 -0.72 0.90
N VAL A 72 12.96 0.55 1.14
CA VAL A 72 13.73 1.72 0.68
C VAL A 72 15.11 1.78 1.35
N PHE A 73 15.21 1.47 2.64
CA PHE A 73 16.50 1.37 3.33
C PHE A 73 17.38 0.28 2.74
N GLN A 74 16.81 -0.90 2.44
CA GLN A 74 17.56 -2.01 1.88
C GLN A 74 18.05 -1.72 0.45
N SER A 75 17.19 -1.15 -0.41
CA SER A 75 17.50 -0.88 -1.82
C SER A 75 18.30 0.40 -2.07
N GLU A 76 18.01 1.47 -1.34
CA GLU A 76 18.56 2.81 -1.59
C GLU A 76 19.47 3.33 -0.47
N LYS A 77 19.60 2.59 0.65
CA LYS A 77 20.37 2.99 1.84
C LYS A 77 19.90 4.32 2.46
N LYS A 78 18.67 4.74 2.18
CA LYS A 78 18.04 5.89 2.86
C LYS A 78 17.66 5.49 4.28
N PRO A 79 17.96 6.31 5.29
CA PRO A 79 17.65 5.96 6.68
C PRO A 79 16.14 5.83 6.90
N MET A 80 15.74 4.84 7.69
CA MET A 80 14.38 4.71 8.20
C MET A 80 14.11 5.77 9.28
N SER A 81 12.84 6.08 9.51
CA SER A 81 12.41 6.86 10.67
C SER A 81 12.77 6.14 11.99
N SER A 82 12.79 6.90 13.09
CA SER A 82 13.17 6.33 14.40
C SER A 82 12.24 5.17 14.81
N VAL A 83 10.94 5.29 14.53
CA VAL A 83 9.96 4.24 14.83
C VAL A 83 10.28 2.98 14.02
N CYS A 84 10.47 3.10 12.71
CA CYS A 84 10.70 1.94 11.86
C CYS A 84 12.07 1.31 12.13
N ASN A 85 13.08 2.12 12.50
CA ASN A 85 14.38 1.61 12.92
C ASN A 85 14.26 0.78 14.22
N GLN A 86 13.45 1.20 15.19
CA GLN A 86 13.17 0.42 16.40
C GLN A 86 12.59 -0.96 16.09
N ILE A 87 11.71 -1.05 15.08
CA ILE A 87 11.03 -2.31 14.69
C ILE A 87 11.96 -3.26 13.91
N PHE A 88 12.86 -2.72 13.10
CA PHE A 88 13.68 -3.47 12.15
C PHE A 88 15.18 -3.49 12.48
N THR A 89 15.56 -3.24 13.75
CA THR A 89 16.94 -3.44 14.22
C THR A 89 17.14 -4.80 14.88
N ASN A 90 16.22 -5.19 15.77
CA ASN A 90 16.33 -6.44 16.53
C ASN A 90 14.93 -7.00 16.85
N PRO A 91 14.55 -8.18 16.32
CA PRO A 91 15.37 -9.07 15.49
C PRO A 91 15.64 -8.50 14.10
N GLU A 92 16.70 -9.01 13.45
CA GLU A 92 17.02 -8.62 12.08
C GLU A 92 15.81 -8.78 11.16
N PRO A 93 15.55 -7.80 10.27
CA PRO A 93 14.43 -7.83 9.37
C PRO A 93 14.71 -8.78 8.21
N PRO A 94 13.67 -9.33 7.57
CA PRO A 94 13.85 -10.02 6.31
C PRO A 94 14.39 -9.09 5.22
N THR A 95 15.00 -9.67 4.19
CA THR A 95 15.47 -8.96 3.00
C THR A 95 14.63 -9.32 1.77
N ASN A 96 14.78 -8.53 0.69
CA ASN A 96 14.12 -8.77 -0.59
C ASN A 96 12.58 -8.79 -0.49
N THR A 97 12.02 -7.89 0.32
CA THR A 97 10.58 -7.82 0.58
C THR A 97 9.78 -7.19 -0.57
N GLY A 98 10.44 -6.75 -1.65
CA GLY A 98 9.80 -5.97 -2.72
C GLY A 98 8.57 -6.64 -3.35
N SER A 99 8.63 -7.95 -3.64
CA SER A 99 7.49 -8.66 -4.23
C SER A 99 6.36 -8.95 -3.24
N TRP A 100 6.56 -8.69 -1.95
CA TRP A 100 5.59 -8.98 -0.91
C TRP A 100 4.45 -7.96 -0.88
N HIS A 101 4.59 -6.84 -1.60
CA HIS A 101 3.63 -5.73 -1.56
C HIS A 101 2.51 -5.86 -2.60
N PHE A 102 2.58 -6.81 -3.53
CA PHE A 102 1.64 -6.85 -4.66
C PHE A 102 1.40 -8.26 -5.22
N ILE A 103 0.40 -8.34 -6.11
CA ILE A 103 0.12 -9.44 -7.03
C ILE A 103 -0.08 -8.86 -8.43
N ASP A 104 0.65 -9.38 -9.41
CA ASP A 104 0.56 -8.99 -10.81
C ASP A 104 -0.52 -9.80 -11.54
N THR A 105 -1.81 -9.57 -11.24
CA THR A 105 -2.91 -10.21 -11.96
C THR A 105 -3.18 -9.47 -13.28
N PRO A 106 -3.08 -10.11 -14.46
CA PRO A 106 -3.28 -9.41 -15.73
C PRO A 106 -4.73 -8.96 -15.90
N ILE A 107 -4.99 -7.67 -16.13
CA ILE A 107 -6.37 -7.18 -16.32
C ILE A 107 -7.05 -7.68 -17.61
N SER A 108 -6.28 -8.30 -18.51
CA SER A 108 -6.81 -9.01 -19.68
C SER A 108 -7.58 -10.28 -19.29
N GLN A 109 -7.37 -10.79 -18.07
CA GLN A 109 -8.14 -11.88 -17.52
C GLN A 109 -9.55 -11.41 -17.14
N PHE A 110 -10.55 -11.98 -17.82
CA PHE A 110 -11.95 -11.66 -17.54
C PHE A 110 -12.44 -12.48 -16.35
N ASN A 111 -12.77 -11.83 -15.23
CA ASN A 111 -13.26 -12.44 -13.99
C ASN A 111 -12.32 -13.53 -13.43
N PRO A 112 -11.13 -13.15 -12.92
CA PRO A 112 -10.24 -14.11 -12.27
C PRO A 112 -10.96 -14.83 -11.12
N THR A 113 -10.66 -16.11 -10.97
CA THR A 113 -11.10 -16.94 -9.84
C THR A 113 -10.09 -16.86 -8.69
N HIS A 114 -10.44 -17.43 -7.53
CA HIS A 114 -9.48 -17.61 -6.43
C HIS A 114 -8.24 -18.38 -6.87
N GLU A 115 -8.38 -19.42 -7.70
CA GLU A 115 -7.25 -20.20 -8.21
C GLU A 115 -6.32 -19.36 -9.08
N ASP A 116 -6.88 -18.48 -9.90
CA ASP A 116 -6.11 -17.58 -10.76
C ASP A 116 -5.26 -16.60 -9.95
N ILE A 117 -5.84 -16.03 -8.89
CA ILE A 117 -5.13 -15.14 -7.97
C ILE A 117 -4.02 -15.88 -7.22
N VAL A 118 -4.30 -17.09 -6.73
CA VAL A 118 -3.30 -17.93 -6.07
C VAL A 118 -2.18 -18.30 -7.04
N LYS A 119 -2.48 -18.53 -8.33
CA LYS A 119 -1.46 -18.79 -9.35
C LYS A 119 -0.63 -17.55 -9.70
N ALA A 120 -1.25 -16.37 -9.73
CA ALA A 120 -0.55 -15.09 -9.92
C ALA A 120 0.36 -14.77 -8.72
N CYS A 121 -0.08 -15.16 -7.52
CA CYS A 121 0.71 -15.15 -6.30
C CYS A 121 1.79 -16.24 -6.33
N LYS A 122 3.01 -15.87 -6.72
CA LYS A 122 4.19 -16.77 -6.62
C LYS A 122 4.50 -17.11 -5.15
N SER A 123 5.64 -17.77 -4.89
CA SER A 123 6.06 -18.20 -3.53
C SER A 123 6.15 -17.08 -2.48
N SER A 124 6.20 -15.81 -2.88
CA SER A 124 6.18 -14.66 -1.97
C SER A 124 5.50 -13.47 -2.63
N CYS A 125 4.19 -13.36 -2.39
CA CYS A 125 3.34 -12.23 -2.71
C CYS A 125 2.59 -11.74 -1.46
N VAL A 126 1.91 -10.62 -1.57
CA VAL A 126 1.15 -10.01 -0.46
C VAL A 126 0.16 -10.95 0.24
N LEU A 127 -0.54 -11.85 -0.47
CA LEU A 127 -1.45 -12.83 0.16
C LEU A 127 -0.70 -13.83 1.05
N THR A 128 0.34 -14.47 0.51
CA THR A 128 1.16 -15.43 1.27
C THR A 128 1.87 -14.77 2.45
N GLU A 129 2.19 -13.48 2.32
CA GLU A 129 2.90 -12.72 3.34
C GLU A 129 1.96 -12.24 4.45
N ILE A 130 0.72 -11.89 4.14
CA ILE A 130 -0.32 -11.69 5.16
C ILE A 130 -0.48 -12.95 5.99
N ASP A 131 -0.60 -14.13 5.39
CA ASP A 131 -0.74 -15.39 6.14
C ASP A 131 0.50 -15.67 7.00
N ARG A 132 1.69 -15.62 6.40
CA ARG A 132 2.95 -15.88 7.12
C ARG A 132 3.14 -14.97 8.33
N TRP A 133 2.97 -13.65 8.17
CA TRP A 133 3.17 -12.71 9.26
C TRP A 133 2.02 -12.73 10.27
N SER A 134 0.80 -13.10 9.85
CA SER A 134 -0.30 -13.36 10.79
C SER A 134 0.02 -14.55 11.70
N ASN A 135 0.63 -15.61 11.17
CA ASN A 135 1.06 -16.77 11.96
C ASN A 135 2.17 -16.40 12.96
N VAL A 136 3.16 -15.60 12.56
CA VAL A 136 4.19 -15.08 13.47
C VAL A 136 3.59 -14.18 14.55
N LEU A 137 2.61 -13.34 14.19
CA LEU A 137 1.92 -12.46 15.13
C LEU A 137 1.08 -13.25 16.15
N ALA A 138 0.45 -14.35 15.72
CA ALA A 138 -0.36 -15.23 16.55
C ALA A 138 0.47 -16.07 17.54
N ASP A 139 1.73 -16.36 17.20
CA ASP A 139 2.62 -17.24 17.96
C ASP A 139 3.12 -16.56 19.24
N THR A 140 2.57 -16.97 20.39
CA THR A 140 2.93 -16.45 21.71
C THR A 140 4.32 -16.89 22.20
N THR A 141 4.99 -17.80 21.50
CA THR A 141 6.37 -18.18 21.81
C THR A 141 7.39 -17.19 21.23
N GLN A 142 6.98 -16.37 20.26
CA GLN A 142 7.81 -15.30 19.72
C GLN A 142 7.99 -14.15 20.70
N THR A 143 9.12 -13.47 20.61
CA THR A 143 9.36 -12.24 21.39
C THR A 143 8.41 -11.12 20.95
N ASN A 144 8.05 -10.21 21.86
CA ASN A 144 7.25 -9.03 21.50
C ASN A 144 7.88 -8.21 20.37
N ALA A 145 9.22 -8.14 20.29
CA ALA A 145 9.90 -7.47 19.18
C ALA A 145 9.64 -8.16 17.83
N LYS A 146 9.67 -9.49 17.77
CA LYS A 146 9.35 -10.23 16.54
C LYS A 146 7.86 -10.11 16.19
N ARG A 147 6.98 -10.13 17.20
CA ARG A 147 5.53 -9.95 17.02
C ARG A 147 5.19 -8.51 16.58
N LEU A 148 5.91 -7.50 17.05
CA LEU A 148 5.79 -6.11 16.59
C LEU A 148 6.22 -5.97 15.12
N GLN A 149 7.33 -6.61 14.74
CA GLN A 149 7.76 -6.70 13.35
C GLN A 149 6.67 -7.34 12.47
N ALA A 150 6.09 -8.45 12.94
CA ALA A 150 4.98 -9.12 12.25
C ALA A 150 3.73 -8.25 12.16
N LEU A 151 3.36 -7.56 13.24
CA LEU A 151 2.24 -6.63 13.26
C LEU A 151 2.41 -5.52 12.22
N SER A 152 3.61 -4.94 12.12
CA SER A 152 3.91 -3.90 11.13
C SER A 152 3.72 -4.40 9.69
N PHE A 153 4.18 -5.62 9.38
CA PHE A 153 3.94 -6.24 8.08
C PHE A 153 2.45 -6.51 7.81
N VAL A 154 1.71 -7.08 8.77
CA VAL A 154 0.27 -7.36 8.60
C VAL A 154 -0.53 -6.08 8.37
N VAL A 155 -0.25 -5.02 9.14
CA VAL A 155 -0.91 -3.70 8.99
C VAL A 155 -0.66 -3.12 7.61
N HIS A 156 0.59 -3.16 7.14
CA HIS A 156 0.96 -2.63 5.83
C HIS A 156 0.32 -3.44 4.70
N PHE A 157 0.52 -4.75 4.67
CA PHE A 157 0.07 -5.61 3.57
C PHE A 157 -1.46 -5.68 3.44
N ILE A 158 -2.21 -5.62 4.54
CA ILE A 158 -3.67 -5.49 4.44
C ILE A 158 -4.05 -4.15 3.80
N GLY A 159 -3.27 -3.09 4.01
CA GLY A 159 -3.43 -1.87 3.23
C GLY A 159 -3.15 -2.09 1.74
N ASP A 160 -2.00 -2.67 1.41
CA ASP A 160 -1.54 -2.90 0.03
C ASP A 160 -2.57 -3.65 -0.81
N ILE A 161 -3.14 -4.75 -0.30
CA ILE A 161 -4.10 -5.55 -1.08
C ILE A 161 -5.41 -4.83 -1.40
N HIS A 162 -5.67 -3.71 -0.73
CA HIS A 162 -6.80 -2.84 -1.04
C HIS A 162 -6.44 -1.72 -2.02
N GLN A 163 -5.18 -1.53 -2.40
CA GLN A 163 -4.82 -0.62 -3.49
C GLN A 163 -5.06 -1.34 -4.82
N PRO A 164 -5.99 -0.89 -5.69
CA PRO A 164 -6.33 -1.61 -6.92
C PRO A 164 -5.12 -1.99 -7.81
N LEU A 165 -4.14 -1.11 -7.93
CA LEU A 165 -2.94 -1.33 -8.74
C LEU A 165 -1.86 -2.16 -8.05
N HIS A 166 -2.06 -2.56 -6.79
CA HIS A 166 -1.24 -3.57 -6.10
C HIS A 166 -1.67 -4.99 -6.40
N VAL A 167 -2.85 -5.18 -7.00
CA VAL A 167 -3.40 -6.51 -7.25
C VAL A 167 -3.66 -6.80 -8.72
N ALA A 168 -3.28 -5.85 -9.58
CA ALA A 168 -3.53 -5.91 -11.01
C ALA A 168 -2.47 -5.19 -11.83
N GLU A 169 -2.15 -5.73 -13.00
CA GLU A 169 -1.22 -5.15 -13.97
C GLU A 169 -1.82 -5.12 -15.37
N ARG A 170 -1.32 -4.21 -16.21
CA ARG A 170 -1.66 -4.17 -17.64
C ARG A 170 -0.41 -4.17 -18.50
N ASN A 171 -0.22 -5.22 -19.30
CA ASN A 171 0.88 -5.31 -20.28
C ASN A 171 2.26 -5.08 -19.66
N HIS A 172 2.53 -5.71 -18.53
CA HIS A 172 3.79 -5.59 -17.77
C HIS A 172 4.13 -4.15 -17.39
N ASP A 173 3.11 -3.35 -17.10
CA ASP A 173 3.27 -1.96 -16.64
C ASP A 173 3.67 -1.82 -15.18
N LEU A 174 3.84 -2.95 -14.48
CA LEU A 174 4.21 -3.04 -13.07
C LEU A 174 3.17 -2.33 -12.18
N GLY A 175 1.91 -2.72 -12.33
CA GLY A 175 0.79 -2.10 -11.61
C GLY A 175 0.62 -0.61 -11.97
N GLY A 176 0.82 -0.24 -13.23
CA GLY A 176 0.70 1.15 -13.67
C GLY A 176 1.94 2.03 -13.39
N ASN A 177 3.03 1.50 -12.82
CA ASN A 177 4.27 2.27 -12.59
C ASN A 177 4.92 2.77 -13.89
N LYS A 178 4.76 2.03 -15.01
CA LYS A 178 5.25 2.47 -16.33
C LYS A 178 4.32 3.47 -17.03
N VAL A 179 3.10 3.67 -16.53
CA VAL A 179 2.11 4.55 -17.14
C VAL A 179 2.35 5.99 -16.67
N LYS A 180 2.98 6.82 -17.49
CA LYS A 180 3.24 8.22 -17.16
C LYS A 180 1.94 9.03 -17.24
N VAL A 181 1.61 9.75 -16.18
CA VAL A 181 0.40 10.58 -16.11
C VAL A 181 0.74 12.01 -15.69
N ARG A 182 -0.19 12.94 -15.97
CA ARG A 182 -0.10 14.33 -15.51
C ARG A 182 -1.45 14.87 -15.07
N ILE A 183 -1.42 15.69 -14.02
CA ILE A 183 -2.56 16.45 -13.50
C ILE A 183 -2.18 17.92 -13.53
N GLY A 184 -2.86 18.69 -14.38
CA GLY A 184 -2.43 20.05 -14.70
C GLY A 184 -0.97 20.06 -15.19
N ARG A 185 -0.08 20.69 -14.40
CA ARG A 185 1.37 20.77 -14.67
C ARG A 185 2.19 19.70 -13.95
N TYR A 186 1.62 19.01 -12.96
CA TYR A 186 2.31 18.00 -12.17
C TYR A 186 2.37 16.68 -12.95
N LYS A 187 3.55 16.04 -12.99
CA LYS A 187 3.79 14.75 -13.65
C LYS A 187 4.13 13.69 -12.61
N THR A 188 3.62 12.48 -12.82
CA THR A 188 3.86 11.29 -11.99
C THR A 188 3.62 10.03 -12.84
N ASN A 189 3.47 8.86 -12.24
CA ASN A 189 2.93 7.66 -12.89
C ASN A 189 1.56 7.28 -12.31
N LEU A 190 0.82 6.40 -12.98
CA LEU A 190 -0.54 6.01 -12.60
C LEU A 190 -0.58 5.38 -11.21
N HIS A 191 0.38 4.51 -10.88
CA HIS A 191 0.49 3.87 -9.58
C HIS A 191 0.60 4.90 -8.45
N SER A 192 1.62 5.75 -8.50
CA SER A 192 1.84 6.82 -7.51
C SER A 192 0.68 7.83 -7.47
N PHE A 193 -0.03 8.03 -8.59
CA PHE A 193 -1.24 8.84 -8.61
C PHE A 193 -2.35 8.24 -7.73
N TRP A 194 -2.53 6.93 -7.77
CA TRP A 194 -3.47 6.20 -6.92
C TRP A 194 -3.01 6.16 -5.46
N ASP A 195 -1.74 5.82 -5.21
CA ASP A 195 -1.20 5.70 -3.85
C ASP A 195 -1.29 7.00 -3.06
N THR A 196 -0.97 8.12 -3.70
CA THR A 196 -0.66 9.36 -2.99
C THR A 196 -1.57 10.50 -3.42
N ASN A 197 -1.68 10.77 -4.72
CA ASN A 197 -2.36 11.98 -5.17
C ASN A 197 -3.87 11.89 -4.95
N LEU A 198 -4.52 10.78 -5.29
CA LEU A 198 -5.96 10.59 -5.06
C LEU A 198 -6.30 10.58 -3.56
N VAL A 199 -5.44 10.02 -2.71
CA VAL A 199 -5.62 10.12 -1.25
C VAL A 199 -5.54 11.58 -0.79
N ASN A 200 -4.54 12.33 -1.28
CA ASN A 200 -4.37 13.75 -0.97
C ASN A 200 -5.50 14.65 -1.48
N TYR A 201 -6.26 14.23 -2.49
CA TYR A 201 -7.49 14.91 -2.92
C TYR A 201 -8.60 14.84 -1.87
N ILE A 202 -8.59 13.83 -0.99
CA ILE A 202 -9.50 13.74 0.15
C ILE A 202 -8.97 14.66 1.27
N SER A 203 -7.75 14.42 1.72
CA SER A 203 -7.00 15.28 2.64
C SER A 203 -5.53 14.90 2.66
N THR A 204 -4.66 15.85 3.02
CA THR A 204 -3.22 15.64 3.19
C THR A 204 -2.83 15.28 4.64
N ASN A 205 -3.81 15.02 5.50
CA ASN A 205 -3.62 14.65 6.90
C ASN A 205 -4.42 13.37 7.21
N PRO A 206 -3.86 12.36 7.90
CA PRO A 206 -4.50 11.05 8.00
C PRO A 206 -5.66 11.06 9.01
N ILE A 207 -5.59 11.94 10.03
CA ILE A 207 -6.68 12.17 10.97
C ILE A 207 -7.85 12.85 10.25
N SER A 208 -7.58 13.91 9.49
CA SER A 208 -8.61 14.58 8.67
C SER A 208 -9.23 13.63 7.65
N THR A 209 -8.41 12.78 7.00
CA THR A 209 -8.91 11.75 6.08
C THR A 209 -9.85 10.78 6.81
N THR A 210 -9.44 10.27 7.97
CA THR A 210 -10.27 9.38 8.80
C THR A 210 -11.63 10.00 9.14
N ILE A 211 -11.66 11.30 9.52
CA ILE A 211 -12.90 12.02 9.82
C ILE A 211 -13.81 12.10 8.58
N LEU A 212 -13.23 12.40 7.41
CA LEU A 212 -13.97 12.48 6.14
C LEU A 212 -14.47 11.12 5.63
N LEU A 213 -13.85 10.01 6.07
CA LEU A 213 -14.24 8.65 5.73
C LEU A 213 -15.29 8.04 6.67
N LYS A 214 -15.83 8.80 7.65
CA LYS A 214 -16.73 8.25 8.68
C LYS A 214 -17.93 7.45 8.09
N SER A 215 -18.57 7.95 7.04
CA SER A 215 -19.68 7.25 6.37
C SER A 215 -19.21 6.00 5.63
N ASP A 216 -18.05 6.07 4.97
CA ASP A 216 -17.47 4.96 4.22
C ASP A 216 -17.04 3.83 5.18
N VAL A 217 -16.48 4.18 6.35
CA VAL A 217 -16.15 3.24 7.43
C VAL A 217 -17.41 2.61 8.05
N ALA A 218 -18.49 3.38 8.22
CA ALA A 218 -19.76 2.83 8.68
C ALA A 218 -20.33 1.84 7.66
N PHE A 219 -20.28 2.16 6.37
CA PHE A 219 -20.71 1.27 5.30
C PHE A 219 -19.85 -0.01 5.23
N ALA A 220 -18.52 0.12 5.26
CA ALA A 220 -17.61 -1.02 5.23
C ALA A 220 -17.81 -2.00 6.40
N GLN A 221 -18.25 -1.53 7.58
CA GLN A 221 -18.61 -2.41 8.70
C GLN A 221 -19.87 -3.25 8.46
N THR A 222 -20.74 -2.85 7.53
CA THR A 222 -21.94 -3.62 7.15
C THR A 222 -21.67 -4.68 6.08
N GLU A 223 -20.49 -4.63 5.44
CA GLU A 223 -20.11 -5.62 4.45
C GLU A 223 -19.88 -7.00 5.09
N ALA A 224 -20.12 -8.05 4.30
CA ALA A 224 -19.80 -9.40 4.73
C ALA A 224 -18.30 -9.52 5.01
N GLN A 225 -17.95 -10.21 6.10
CA GLN A 225 -16.56 -10.56 6.37
C GLN A 225 -16.12 -11.62 5.36
N THR A 226 -15.12 -11.30 4.55
CA THR A 226 -14.57 -12.19 3.52
C THR A 226 -13.09 -12.46 3.75
N THR A 227 -12.48 -13.28 2.89
CA THR A 227 -11.06 -13.63 2.96
C THR A 227 -10.19 -12.63 2.18
N PRO A 228 -8.87 -12.58 2.45
CA PRO A 228 -7.92 -11.76 1.69
C PRO A 228 -7.96 -11.98 0.18
N GLU A 229 -8.17 -13.21 -0.29
CA GLU A 229 -8.28 -13.52 -1.72
C GLU A 229 -9.50 -12.84 -2.35
N THR A 230 -10.62 -12.78 -1.63
CA THR A 230 -11.81 -12.05 -2.08
C THR A 230 -11.56 -10.54 -2.14
N TRP A 231 -10.75 -9.99 -1.22
CA TRP A 231 -10.37 -8.57 -1.26
C TRP A 231 -9.50 -8.27 -2.49
N VAL A 232 -8.58 -9.18 -2.85
CA VAL A 232 -7.79 -9.10 -4.08
C VAL A 232 -8.68 -9.10 -5.32
N LEU A 233 -9.69 -9.98 -5.38
CA LEU A 233 -10.65 -10.02 -6.49
C LEU A 233 -11.47 -8.72 -6.60
N GLN A 234 -11.87 -8.13 -5.47
CA GLN A 234 -12.55 -6.83 -5.46
C GLN A 234 -11.63 -5.70 -5.96
N GLY A 235 -10.39 -5.64 -5.46
CA GLY A 235 -9.38 -4.68 -5.89
C GLY A 235 -9.09 -4.79 -7.39
N PHE A 236 -9.01 -6.01 -7.93
CA PHE A 236 -8.86 -6.26 -9.35
C PHE A 236 -9.99 -5.65 -10.19
N GLN A 237 -11.24 -5.78 -9.74
CA GLN A 237 -12.39 -5.18 -10.44
C GLN A 237 -12.30 -3.65 -10.45
N PHE A 238 -11.87 -3.03 -9.34
CA PHE A 238 -11.62 -1.58 -9.32
C PHE A 238 -10.46 -1.18 -10.22
N ALA A 239 -9.40 -1.99 -10.28
CA ALA A 239 -8.26 -1.71 -11.14
C ALA A 239 -8.69 -1.69 -12.61
N ARG A 240 -9.41 -2.74 -13.02
CA ARG A 240 -9.86 -2.92 -14.39
C ARG A 240 -10.91 -1.89 -14.81
N ASN A 241 -11.93 -1.66 -13.97
CA ASN A 241 -13.11 -0.88 -14.33
C ASN A 241 -12.98 0.61 -14.00
N VAL A 242 -11.98 1.00 -13.20
CA VAL A 242 -11.80 2.40 -12.76
C VAL A 242 -10.36 2.86 -12.94
N ALA A 243 -9.36 2.15 -12.43
CA ALA A 243 -7.96 2.62 -12.50
C ALA A 243 -7.42 2.67 -13.94
N TYR A 244 -7.70 1.64 -14.74
CA TYR A 244 -7.29 1.58 -16.14
C TYR A 244 -8.34 2.14 -17.12
N ASP A 245 -9.52 2.53 -16.65
CA ASP A 245 -10.57 3.08 -17.50
C ASP A 245 -10.15 4.42 -18.11
N GLY A 246 -10.33 4.54 -19.44
CA GLY A 246 -9.89 5.70 -20.21
C GLY A 246 -8.37 5.93 -20.28
N ILE A 247 -7.54 5.05 -19.70
CA ILE A 247 -6.08 5.15 -19.79
C ILE A 247 -5.59 4.40 -21.04
N PRO A 248 -4.91 5.06 -22.00
CA PRO A 248 -4.39 4.42 -23.21
C PRO A 248 -3.50 3.21 -22.93
N ILE A 249 -3.55 2.23 -23.85
CA ILE A 249 -2.75 0.99 -23.77
C ILE A 249 -1.28 1.27 -24.12
N ASP A 250 -1.01 2.23 -25.01
CA ASP A 250 0.33 2.60 -25.42
C ASP A 250 0.93 3.64 -24.45
N TYR A 251 1.84 3.20 -23.59
CA TYR A 251 2.51 4.05 -22.59
C TYR A 251 3.54 5.03 -23.19
N ALA A 252 3.45 5.28 -24.50
CA ALA A 252 4.38 6.10 -25.26
C ALA A 252 4.26 7.59 -24.91
N SER A 253 3.08 8.05 -24.49
CA SER A 253 2.81 9.45 -24.18
C SER A 253 2.36 9.65 -22.73
N VAL A 254 2.54 10.87 -22.21
CA VAL A 254 2.09 11.24 -20.87
C VAL A 254 0.57 11.46 -20.89
N VAL A 255 -0.17 10.57 -20.24
CA VAL A 255 -1.63 10.59 -20.17
C VAL A 255 -2.10 11.77 -19.33
N ARG A 256 -3.04 12.56 -19.83
CA ARG A 256 -3.67 13.65 -19.07
C ARG A 256 -4.80 13.08 -18.23
N ILE A 257 -4.69 13.16 -16.91
CA ILE A 257 -5.81 12.84 -16.02
C ILE A 257 -6.83 13.97 -16.08
N SER A 258 -8.08 13.62 -16.36
CA SER A 258 -9.21 14.55 -16.41
C SER A 258 -9.86 14.69 -15.03
N ASN A 259 -10.63 15.77 -14.82
CA ASN A 259 -11.43 15.90 -13.60
C ASN A 259 -12.47 14.78 -13.50
N ALA A 260 -13.03 14.32 -14.62
CA ALA A 260 -13.98 13.21 -14.64
C ALA A 260 -13.34 11.91 -14.14
N TYR A 261 -12.10 11.62 -14.54
CA TYR A 261 -11.35 10.47 -14.01
C TYR A 261 -11.20 10.56 -12.49
N ILE A 262 -10.81 11.74 -11.97
CA ILE A 262 -10.65 11.97 -10.53
C ILE A 262 -11.99 11.75 -9.79
N GLN A 263 -13.08 12.32 -10.30
CA GLN A 263 -14.41 12.17 -9.70
C GLN A 263 -14.88 10.71 -9.68
N ASN A 264 -14.52 9.91 -10.68
CA ASN A 264 -14.82 8.47 -10.71
C ASN A 264 -13.93 7.66 -9.77
N ALA A 265 -12.66 8.04 -9.60
CA ALA A 265 -11.69 7.31 -8.79
C ALA A 265 -11.82 7.59 -7.28
N ILE A 266 -12.19 8.80 -6.87
CA ILE A 266 -12.26 9.20 -5.45
C ILE A 266 -13.20 8.30 -4.62
N PRO A 267 -14.43 7.98 -5.07
CA PRO A 267 -15.30 7.06 -4.33
C PRO A 267 -14.66 5.68 -4.09
N VAL A 268 -13.91 5.16 -5.06
CA VAL A 268 -13.18 3.88 -4.92
C VAL A 268 -12.07 4.01 -3.88
N VAL A 269 -11.28 5.08 -3.92
CA VAL A 269 -10.20 5.31 -2.95
C VAL A 269 -10.76 5.42 -1.53
N LYS A 270 -11.84 6.19 -1.34
CA LYS A 270 -12.53 6.30 -0.04
C LYS A 270 -13.00 4.95 0.47
N HIS A 271 -13.66 4.17 -0.40
CA HIS A 271 -14.14 2.84 -0.07
C HIS A 271 -12.98 1.89 0.29
N GLN A 272 -11.93 1.81 -0.53
CA GLN A 272 -10.80 0.91 -0.30
C GLN A 272 -10.02 1.25 0.99
N LEU A 273 -9.81 2.53 1.31
CA LEU A 273 -9.19 2.95 2.58
C LEU A 273 -10.06 2.56 3.78
N ALA A 274 -11.37 2.78 3.70
CA ALA A 274 -12.31 2.41 4.75
C ALA A 274 -12.39 0.89 4.96
N SER A 275 -12.56 0.13 3.87
CA SER A 275 -12.60 -1.32 3.86
C SER A 275 -11.32 -1.93 4.39
N ALA A 276 -10.15 -1.40 4.00
CA ALA A 276 -8.86 -1.86 4.53
C ALA A 276 -8.77 -1.67 6.05
N GLY A 277 -9.17 -0.52 6.58
CA GLY A 277 -9.15 -0.26 8.03
C GLY A 277 -10.10 -1.17 8.81
N VAL A 278 -11.32 -1.38 8.30
CA VAL A 278 -12.31 -2.30 8.90
C VAL A 278 -11.81 -3.74 8.87
N ARG A 279 -11.32 -4.21 7.72
CA ARG A 279 -10.85 -5.59 7.54
C ARG A 279 -9.57 -5.85 8.32
N LEU A 280 -8.67 -4.87 8.44
CA LEU A 280 -7.50 -4.94 9.32
C LEU A 280 -7.91 -5.12 10.79
N SER A 281 -8.87 -4.32 11.26
CA SER A 281 -9.42 -4.46 12.63
C SER A 281 -9.99 -5.86 12.87
N GLN A 282 -10.82 -6.35 11.95
CA GLN A 282 -11.43 -7.68 12.04
C GLN A 282 -10.39 -8.81 11.99
N HIS A 283 -9.38 -8.69 11.11
CA HIS A 283 -8.31 -9.66 10.96
C HIS A 283 -7.45 -9.75 12.22
N LEU A 284 -7.03 -8.61 12.78
CA LEU A 284 -6.29 -8.57 14.04
C LEU A 284 -7.14 -9.13 15.18
N ALA A 285 -8.42 -8.74 15.29
CA ALA A 285 -9.31 -9.30 16.30
C ALA A 285 -9.42 -10.84 16.20
N LYS A 286 -9.48 -11.39 14.99
CA LYS A 286 -9.53 -12.83 14.74
C LYS A 286 -8.25 -13.55 15.21
N ILE A 287 -7.07 -13.01 14.89
CA ILE A 287 -5.77 -13.54 15.34
C ILE A 287 -5.76 -13.73 16.86
N PHE A 288 -6.09 -12.68 17.61
CA PHE A 288 -6.00 -12.70 19.08
C PHE A 288 -7.19 -13.37 19.77
N SER A 289 -8.34 -13.53 19.10
CA SER A 289 -9.46 -14.32 19.62
C SER A 289 -9.22 -15.84 19.59
N SER A 290 -8.38 -16.31 18.66
CA SER A 290 -8.11 -17.74 18.43
C SER A 290 -7.00 -18.25 19.36
N SER A 291 -6.00 -17.43 19.68
CA SER A 291 -4.92 -17.78 20.61
C SER A 291 -5.39 -18.00 22.05
N ASN A 292 -6.52 -17.40 22.45
CA ASN A 292 -7.11 -17.60 23.79
C ASN A 292 -7.89 -18.91 23.96
N LYS A 293 -8.05 -19.73 22.91
CA LYS A 293 -8.70 -21.05 23.00
C LYS A 293 -7.72 -22.21 23.20
N GLN A 294 -6.41 -21.95 23.20
CA GLN A 294 -5.36 -22.97 23.37
C GLN A 294 -4.59 -22.83 24.70
N LYS A 295 -5.06 -22.00 25.62
CA LYS A 295 -4.66 -21.99 27.04
C LYS A 295 -5.79 -22.57 27.88
#